data_AF-L8LLU3-F1
#
_entry.id   AF-L8LLU3-F1
#
_cell.length_a   1.000
_cell.length_b   1.000
_cell.length_c   1.000
_cell.angle_alpha   90.00
_cell.angle_beta   90.00
_cell.angle_gamma   90.00
#
_symmetry.space_group_name_H-M   'P 1'
#
loop_
_entity.id
_entity.type
_entity.pdbx_description
1 polymer ?
#
loop_
_entity_poly.entity_id
_entity_poly.type
_entity_poly.pdbx_seq_one_letter_code
_entity_poly.pdbx_strand_id
1 'polypeptide(L)' 'MTFPLFAQVQLTQDIPEFNLKKGSVGVIVERYPMSQGEDGYSVEGLIAQDTVEVTESQIKLVKVEQVPEKETIFKR' A
#
# COMPACT_ATOMS: atom_id res chain seq x y z
N MET A 1 5.78 7.95 -8.80
CA MET A 1 5.07 6.88 -9.50
C MET A 1 3.97 6.40 -8.57
N THR A 2 2.71 6.67 -8.87
CA THR A 2 1.64 6.45 -7.88
C THR A 2 1.23 4.98 -7.81
N PHE A 3 1.13 4.43 -6.60
CA PHE A 3 0.64 3.07 -6.38
C PHE A 3 -0.91 3.04 -6.29
N PRO A 4 -1.58 2.02 -6.85
CA PRO A 4 -3.03 1.88 -6.72
C PRO A 4 -3.43 1.45 -5.31
N LEU A 5 -4.64 1.85 -4.87
CA LEU A 5 -5.25 1.30 -3.65
C LEU A 5 -5.43 -0.21 -3.78
N PHE A 6 -5.34 -0.91 -2.66
CA PHE A 6 -5.41 -2.36 -2.54
C PHE A 6 -4.29 -3.12 -3.28
N ALA A 7 -3.24 -2.41 -3.70
CA ALA A 7 -2.03 -3.06 -4.18
C ALA A 7 -1.22 -3.64 -3.02
N GLN A 8 -0.68 -4.83 -3.25
CA GLN A 8 0.30 -5.45 -2.38
C GLN A 8 1.67 -4.82 -2.64
N VAL A 9 2.30 -4.33 -1.59
CA VAL A 9 3.61 -3.68 -1.63
C VAL A 9 4.58 -4.30 -0.65
N GLN A 10 5.86 -4.19 -0.96
CA GLN A 10 6.96 -4.67 -0.13
C GLN A 10 7.80 -3.48 0.35
N LEU A 11 8.18 -3.48 1.63
CA LEU A 11 9.10 -2.49 2.19
C LEU A 11 10.48 -2.59 1.55
N THR A 12 11.05 -1.46 1.14
CA THR A 12 12.38 -1.38 0.51
C THR A 12 13.51 -1.24 1.54
N GLN A 13 13.16 -0.89 2.79
CA GLN A 13 14.05 -0.69 3.93
C GLN A 13 13.42 -1.19 5.24
N ASP A 14 14.24 -1.30 6.29
CA ASP A 14 13.76 -1.57 7.65
C ASP A 14 13.00 -0.34 8.19
N ILE A 15 11.98 -0.57 9.02
CA ILE A 15 11.32 0.48 9.81
C ILE A 15 11.43 0.07 11.30
N PRO A 16 12.51 0.51 11.98
CA PRO A 16 12.85 0.02 13.31
C PRO A 16 11.78 0.30 14.37
N GLU A 17 11.06 1.42 14.25
CA GLU A 17 10.02 1.86 15.19
C GLU A 17 8.89 0.83 15.34
N PHE A 18 8.59 0.09 14.27
CA PHE A 18 7.59 -0.99 14.25
C PHE A 18 8.21 -2.39 14.22
N ASN A 19 9.53 -2.51 14.41
CA ASN A 19 10.27 -3.77 14.25
C ASN A 19 10.04 -4.45 12.88
N LEU A 20 9.85 -3.66 11.83
CA LEU A 20 9.60 -4.16 10.47
C LEU A 20 10.91 -4.28 9.69
N LYS A 21 10.99 -5.34 8.89
CA LYS A 21 12.15 -5.63 8.06
C LYS A 21 11.89 -5.28 6.60
N LYS A 22 12.96 -4.87 5.92
CA LYS A 22 13.01 -4.84 4.47
C LYS A 22 12.49 -6.17 3.95
N GLY A 23 11.54 -6.10 3.05
CA GLY A 23 10.91 -7.29 2.50
C GLY A 23 9.56 -7.66 3.12
N SER A 24 9.16 -7.05 4.24
CA SER A 24 7.80 -7.20 4.76
C SER A 24 6.78 -6.71 3.74
N VAL A 25 5.63 -7.40 3.69
CA VAL A 25 4.61 -7.20 2.66
C VAL A 25 3.30 -6.78 3.31
N GLY A 26 2.67 -5.75 2.76
CA GLY A 26 1.37 -5.26 3.19
C GLY A 26 0.52 -4.78 2.02
N VAL A 27 -0.64 -4.22 2.33
CA VAL A 27 -1.62 -3.74 1.33
C VAL A 27 -1.88 -2.26 1.53
N ILE A 28 -1.83 -1.48 0.45
CA ILE A 28 -2.18 -0.06 0.49
C ILE A 28 -3.69 0.08 0.73
N VAL A 29 -4.07 0.83 1.76
CA VAL A 29 -5.48 1.13 2.05
C VAL A 29 -5.81 2.61 1.95
N GLU A 30 -4.80 3.48 1.96
CA GLU A 30 -4.95 4.92 1.80
C GLU A 30 -3.75 5.53 1.07
N ARG A 31 -4.00 6.65 0.38
CA ARG A 31 -2.97 7.51 -0.21
C ARG A 31 -3.29 8.97 0.10
N TYR A 32 -2.28 9.72 0.52
CA TYR A 32 -2.41 11.16 0.81
C TYR A 32 -1.20 11.95 0.29
N PRO A 33 -1.39 13.19 -0.18
CA PRO A 33 -0.28 14.04 -0.60
C PRO A 33 0.55 14.52 0.58
N MET A 34 1.88 14.56 0.46
CA MET A 34 2.75 15.22 1.44
C MET A 34 3.44 16.46 0.87
N SER A 35 3.82 17.38 1.76
CA SER A 35 4.51 18.63 1.38
C SER A 35 5.94 18.41 0.86
N GLN A 36 6.53 17.24 1.12
CA GLN A 36 7.93 16.91 0.81
C GLN A 36 8.13 16.32 -0.59
N GLY A 37 7.10 16.30 -1.45
CA GLY A 37 7.24 15.97 -2.87
C GLY A 37 7.04 14.50 -3.24
N GLU A 38 6.77 13.63 -2.26
CA GLU A 38 6.29 12.26 -2.48
C GLU A 38 4.92 12.08 -1.82
N ASP A 39 4.08 11.19 -2.36
CA ASP A 39 2.85 10.77 -1.69
C ASP A 39 3.17 9.86 -0.50
N GLY A 40 2.35 9.97 0.54
CA GLY A 40 2.31 9.04 1.66
C GLY A 40 1.22 7.98 1.47
N TYR A 41 1.43 6.82 2.07
CA TYR A 41 0.56 5.67 1.98
C TYR A 41 0.36 5.04 3.36
N SER A 42 -0.87 4.67 3.69
CA SER A 42 -1.17 3.82 4.85
C SER A 42 -1.20 2.37 4.39
N VAL A 43 -0.36 1.52 4.99
CA VAL A 43 -0.20 0.12 4.61
C VAL A 43 -0.67 -0.80 5.74
N GLU A 44 -1.70 -1.59 5.47
CA GLU A 44 -2.25 -2.59 6.40
C GLU A 44 -1.52 -3.94 6.28
N GLY A 45 -1.55 -4.73 7.37
CA GLY A 45 -1.00 -6.09 7.40
C GLY A 45 0.47 -6.17 7.81
N LEU A 46 1.10 -5.03 8.08
CA LEU A 46 2.46 -4.95 8.63
C LEU A 46 2.47 -5.09 10.15
N ILE A 47 1.44 -4.55 10.82
CA ILE A 47 1.23 -4.64 12.28
C ILE A 47 -0.20 -5.07 12.58
N ALA A 48 -0.45 -5.56 13.80
CA ALA A 48 -1.76 -6.08 14.17
C ALA A 48 -2.77 -4.95 14.39
N GLN A 49 -3.90 -5.00 13.67
CA GLN A 49 -5.06 -4.10 13.82
C GLN A 49 -4.77 -2.61 13.57
N ASP A 50 -3.70 -2.28 12.84
CA ASP A 50 -3.35 -0.90 12.52
C ASP A 50 -2.56 -0.82 11.19
N THR A 51 -2.32 0.39 10.71
CA THR A 51 -1.58 0.69 9.48
C THR A 51 -0.22 1.29 9.80
N VAL A 52 0.69 1.18 8.83
CA VAL A 52 2.00 1.85 8.88
C VAL A 52 2.04 2.89 7.77
N GLU A 53 2.35 4.12 8.15
CA GLU A 53 2.57 5.22 7.22
C GLU A 53 3.96 5.08 6.57
N VAL A 54 4.00 5.14 5.24
CA VAL A 54 5.22 5.02 4.44
C VAL A 54 5.21 6.01 3.28
N THR A 55 6.39 6.44 2.86
CA THR A 55 6.57 7.25 1.64
C THR A 55 6.62 6.38 0.40
N GLU A 56 6.39 6.97 -0.78
CA GLU A 56 6.50 6.27 -2.07
C GLU A 56 7.85 5.52 -2.21
N SER A 57 8.96 6.13 -1.78
CA SER A 57 10.31 5.54 -1.85
C SER A 57 10.54 4.34 -0.90
N GLN A 58 9.73 4.19 0.15
CA GLN A 58 9.84 3.11 1.13
C GLN A 58 9.15 1.81 0.70
N ILE A 59 8.43 1.82 -0.41
CA ILE A 59 7.66 0.69 -0.91
C ILE A 59 7.95 0.38 -2.37
N LYS A 60 7.69 -0.85 -2.77
CA LYS A 60 7.65 -1.26 -4.18
C LYS A 60 6.48 -2.19 -4.43
N LEU A 61 5.94 -2.11 -5.64
CA LEU A 61 4.80 -2.92 -6.06
C LEU A 61 5.19 -4.40 -6.14
N VAL A 62 4.37 -5.27 -5.54
CA VAL A 62 4.48 -6.73 -5.64
C VAL A 62 3.38 -7.26 -6.56
N LYS A 63 2.13 -6.88 -6.27
CA LYS A 63 0.94 -7.35 -7.00
C LYS A 63 -0.14 -6.28 -6.91
N VAL A 64 -0.95 -6.17 -7.96
CA VAL A 64 -2.20 -5.41 -7.91
C VAL A 64 -3.33 -6.42 -7.75
N GLU A 65 -4.16 -6.27 -6.72
CA GLU A 65 -5.42 -7.01 -6.67
C GLU A 65 -6.35 -6.44 -7.74
N GLN A 66 -6.59 -7.22 -8.79
CA GLN A 66 -7.64 -6.90 -9.75
C GLN A 66 -8.96 -7.25 -9.07
N VAL A 67 -9.72 -6.24 -8.65
CA VAL A 67 -11.13 -6.45 -8.35
C VAL A 67 -11.77 -6.82 -9.69
N PRO A 68 -12.35 -8.02 -9.86
CA PRO A 68 -13.06 -8.34 -11.09
C PRO A 68 -14.15 -7.26 -11.25
N GLU A 69 -14.06 -6.53 -12.35
CA GLU A 69 -15.06 -5.55 -12.75
C GLU A 69 -16.41 -6.27 -12.67
N LYS A 70 -17.26 -5.84 -11.73
CA LYS A 70 -18.57 -6.46 -11.53
C LYS A 70 -19.23 -6.50 -12.89
N GLU A 71 -19.55 -7.70 -13.37
CA GLU A 71 -20.38 -7.88 -14.56
C GLU A 71 -21.53 -6.89 -14.44
N THR A 72 -21.52 -5.92 -15.35
CA THR A 72 -22.58 -4.94 -15.43
C THR A 72 -23.78 -5.70 -15.99
N ILE A 73 -24.52 -6.35 -15.11
CA ILE A 73 -25.81 -6.96 -15.42
C ILE A 73 -26.81 -5.80 -15.49
N PHE A 74 -26.74 -5.00 -16.54
CA PHE A 74 -27.91 -4.27 -17.03
C PHE A 74 -28.82 -5.32 -17.67
N LYS A 75 -29.68 -5.94 -16.85
CA LYS A 75 -30.88 -6.59 -17.39
C LYS A 75 -31.80 -5.47 -17.91
N ARG A 76 -32.19 -5.67 -19.16
CA ARG A 76 -33.08 -4.86 -20.01
C ARG A 76 -34.30 -4.30 -19.30
#